data_AF-A0A3D0N118-F1
#
_entry.id   AF-A0A3D0N118-F1
#
_cell.length_a   1.000
_cell.length_b   1.000
_cell.length_c   1.000
_cell.angle_alpha   90.00
_cell.angle_beta   90.00
_cell.angle_gamma   90.00
#
_symmetry.space_group_name_H-M   'P 1'
#
loop_
_entity.id
_entity.type
_entity.pdbx_description
1 polymer ?
#
loop_
_entity_poly.entity_id
_entity_poly.type
_entity_poly.pdbx_seq_one_letter_code
_entity_poly.pdbx_strand_id
1 'polypeptide(L)'
;MLDQRPSWDEYFMQICRVVATRSTCLRRQVGAILVSERRILATGYNGAPKGLKHCAELGGCYREQLGVPSGERQELCRALHAEQNAI
;
A
#
# COMPACT_ATOMS: atom_id res chain seq x y z
N MET A 1 10.54 31.64 -13.80
CA MET A 1 9.22 30.99 -13.94
C MET A 1 8.91 30.35 -12.61
N LEU A 2 7.83 30.76 -11.94
CA LEU A 2 7.26 29.95 -10.85
C LEU A 2 6.56 28.80 -11.56
N ASP A 3 7.34 27.80 -11.95
CA ASP A 3 6.82 26.55 -12.51
C ASP A 3 5.70 26.06 -11.59
N GLN A 4 4.57 25.65 -12.17
CA GLN A 4 3.33 25.35 -11.47
C GLN A 4 3.59 24.46 -10.25
N ARG A 5 3.60 25.09 -9.06
CA ARG A 5 3.76 24.37 -7.80
C ARG A 5 2.56 23.42 -7.66
N PRO A 6 2.79 22.11 -7.40
CA PRO A 6 1.71 21.18 -7.17
C PRO A 6 0.81 21.67 -6.04
N SER A 7 -0.49 21.47 -6.20
CA SER A 7 -1.45 21.56 -5.10
C SER A 7 -1.09 20.57 -3.99
N TRP A 8 -1.65 20.78 -2.80
CA TRP A 8 -1.43 19.84 -1.68
C TRP A 8 -1.91 18.43 -2.01
N ASP A 9 -3.05 18.29 -2.69
CA ASP A 9 -3.60 16.99 -3.06
C ASP A 9 -2.69 16.27 -4.06
N GLU A 10 -2.18 16.98 -5.08
CA GLU A 10 -1.22 16.42 -6.03
C GLU A 10 0.07 15.99 -5.35
N TYR A 11 0.61 16.84 -4.46
CA TYR A 11 1.81 16.54 -3.69
C TYR A 11 1.63 15.28 -2.83
N PHE A 12 0.53 15.19 -2.09
CA PHE A 12 0.22 14.04 -1.25
C PHE A 12 -0.03 12.77 -2.07
N MET A 13 -0.76 12.87 -3.19
CA MET A 13 -1.02 11.73 -4.05
C MET A 13 0.24 11.22 -4.76
N GLN A 14 1.16 12.11 -5.16
CA GLN A 14 2.46 11.71 -5.69
C GLN A 14 3.26 10.93 -4.63
N ILE A 15 3.23 11.36 -3.38
CA ILE A 15 3.88 10.65 -2.28
C ILE A 15 3.22 9.29 -2.03
N CYS A 16 1.89 9.20 -2.02
CA CYS A 16 1.19 7.91 -1.94
C CYS A 16 1.65 6.93 -3.03
N ARG A 17 1.84 7.40 -4.26
CA ARG A 17 2.35 6.57 -5.37
C ARG A 17 3.77 6.09 -5.11
N VAL A 18 4.65 6.94 -4.59
CA VAL A 18 6.01 6.55 -4.19
C VAL A 18 5.99 5.53 -3.04
N VAL A 19 5.15 5.75 -2.03
CA VAL A 19 4.99 4.80 -0.92
C VAL A 19 4.50 3.44 -1.43
N ALA A 20 3.57 3.43 -2.38
CA ALA A 20 3.03 2.21 -3.00
C ALA A 20 4.11 1.36 -3.70
N THR A 21 5.21 1.96 -4.19
CA THR A 21 6.29 1.20 -4.87
C THR A 21 7.05 0.28 -3.93
N ARG A 22 6.89 0.45 -2.60
CA ARG A 22 7.45 -0.46 -1.59
C ARG A 22 6.56 -1.65 -1.27
N SER A 23 5.35 -1.69 -1.81
CA SER A 23 4.43 -2.83 -1.65
C SER A 23 5.06 -4.13 -2.12
N THR A 24 4.86 -5.19 -1.34
CA THR A 24 5.27 -6.56 -1.71
C THR A 24 4.09 -7.43 -2.14
N CYS A 25 2.91 -6.83 -2.33
CA CYS A 25 1.73 -7.56 -2.77
C CYS A 25 1.80 -7.78 -4.29
N LEU A 26 1.49 -9.01 -4.72
CA LEU A 26 1.53 -9.38 -6.14
C LEU A 26 0.30 -8.90 -6.92
N ARG A 27 -0.83 -8.65 -6.23
CA ARG A 27 -2.11 -8.28 -6.87
C ARG A 27 -2.30 -6.78 -7.05
N ARG A 28 -1.93 -5.99 -6.03
CA ARG A 28 -2.20 -4.54 -5.97
C ARG A 28 -1.14 -3.86 -5.13
N GLN A 29 -0.65 -2.73 -5.59
CA GLN A 29 0.39 -1.94 -4.97
C GLN A 29 -0.27 -0.66 -4.47
N VAL A 30 -0.47 -0.59 -3.15
CA VAL A 30 -1.23 0.46 -2.49
C VAL A 30 -0.33 1.16 -1.50
N GLY A 31 -0.38 2.49 -1.52
CA GLY A 31 0.29 3.37 -0.57
C GLY A 31 -0.72 4.30 0.07
N ALA A 32 -0.53 4.59 1.35
CA ALA A 32 -1.35 5.47 2.14
C ALA A 32 -0.45 6.40 2.96
N ILE A 33 -0.92 7.61 3.20
CA ILE A 33 -0.28 8.56 4.12
C ILE A 33 -1.34 9.16 5.05
N LEU A 34 -0.96 9.39 6.30
CA LEU A 34 -1.76 10.15 7.25
C LEU A 34 -1.22 11.57 7.33
N VAL A 35 -2.09 12.56 7.14
CA VAL A 35 -1.73 13.98 7.10
C VAL A 35 -2.53 14.75 8.14
N SER A 36 -1.85 15.61 8.90
CA SER A 36 -2.48 16.60 9.79
C SER A 36 -1.80 17.95 9.61
N GLU A 37 -2.58 19.02 9.48
CA GLU A 37 -2.06 20.39 9.28
C GLU A 37 -1.02 20.48 8.14
N ARG A 38 -1.26 19.74 7.05
CA ARG A 38 -0.37 19.62 5.88
C ARG A 38 1.00 18.99 6.18
N ARG A 39 1.16 18.33 7.33
CA ARG A 39 2.33 17.52 7.69
C ARG A 39 2.00 16.04 7.60
N ILE A 40 2.88 15.28 6.96
CA ILE A 40 2.77 13.83 6.92
C ILE A 40 3.18 13.29 8.29
N LEU A 41 2.28 12.57 8.95
CA LEU A 41 2.50 11.96 10.24
C LEU A 41 3.06 10.54 10.10
N ALA A 42 2.52 9.79 9.15
CA ALA A 42 2.86 8.39 8.91
C ALA A 42 2.61 8.01 7.45
N THR A 43 3.26 6.93 7.03
CA THR A 43 3.09 6.32 5.70
C THR A 43 2.95 4.82 5.85
N GLY A 44 2.11 4.20 5.03
CA GLY A 44 1.95 2.76 4.99
C GLY A 44 1.82 2.25 3.56
N TYR A 45 2.35 1.07 3.29
CA TYR A 45 2.13 0.34 2.05
C TYR A 45 1.62 -1.06 2.37
N ASN A 46 0.87 -1.68 1.46
CA ASN A 46 0.33 -3.01 1.71
C ASN A 46 1.42 -4.09 1.55
N GLY A 47 1.46 -5.06 2.46
CA GLY A 47 2.51 -6.07 2.48
C GLY A 47 2.37 -7.02 3.65
N ALA A 48 3.17 -8.11 3.65
CA ALA A 48 3.18 -9.03 4.77
C ALA A 48 3.62 -8.31 6.06
N PRO A 49 3.06 -8.66 7.24
CA PRO A 49 3.52 -8.13 8.52
C PRO A 49 5.03 -8.29 8.70
N LYS A 50 5.62 -7.40 9.51
CA LYS A 50 7.05 -7.42 9.83
C LYS A 50 7.47 -8.80 10.34
N GLY A 51 8.55 -9.35 9.77
CA GLY A 51 9.11 -10.65 10.16
C GLY A 51 8.46 -11.86 9.50
N LEU A 52 7.42 -11.68 8.67
CA LEU A 52 6.81 -12.75 7.90
C LEU A 52 7.24 -12.69 6.44
N LYS A 53 7.40 -13.87 5.83
CA LYS A 53 7.69 -14.02 4.40
C LYS A 53 6.59 -13.39 3.53
N HIS A 54 7.03 -12.67 2.51
CA HIS A 54 6.18 -12.09 1.47
C HIS A 54 5.61 -13.18 0.55
N CYS A 55 4.54 -12.85 -0.18
CA CYS A 55 3.91 -13.78 -1.14
C CYS A 55 4.91 -14.29 -2.19
N ALA A 56 5.81 -13.42 -2.67
CA ALA A 56 6.85 -13.78 -3.64
C ALA A 56 7.81 -14.85 -3.10
N GLU A 57 8.16 -14.80 -1.81
CA GLU A 57 9.04 -15.78 -1.15
C GLU A 57 8.34 -17.12 -0.88
N LEU A 58 7.01 -17.16 -0.95
CA LEU A 58 6.19 -18.36 -0.76
C LEU A 58 5.74 -18.99 -2.10
N GLY A 59 6.22 -18.47 -3.23
CA GLY A 59 5.88 -18.99 -4.56
C GLY A 59 4.58 -18.46 -5.14
N GLY A 60 3.96 -17.42 -4.56
CA GLY A 60 2.81 -16.75 -5.15
C GLY A 60 1.78 -16.23 -4.14
N CYS A 61 0.68 -15.69 -4.68
CA CYS A 61 -0.47 -15.24 -3.89
C CYS A 61 -1.55 -16.32 -3.85
N TYR A 62 -1.84 -16.89 -2.69
CA TYR A 62 -2.92 -17.87 -2.52
C TYR A 62 -4.28 -17.38 -3.05
N ARG A 63 -4.60 -16.10 -2.83
CA ARG A 63 -5.86 -15.53 -3.32
C ARG A 63 -5.93 -15.48 -4.84
N GLU A 64 -4.80 -15.32 -5.53
CA GLU A 64 -4.72 -15.32 -6.98
C GLU A 64 -4.83 -16.74 -7.53
N GLN A 65 -4.08 -17.68 -6.93
CA GLN A 65 -4.13 -19.11 -7.28
C GLN A 65 -5.53 -19.71 -7.13
N LEU A 66 -6.27 -19.28 -6.12
CA LEU A 66 -7.64 -19.73 -5.85
C LEU A 66 -8.72 -18.90 -6.56
N GLY A 67 -8.35 -17.91 -7.38
CA GLY A 67 -9.31 -17.08 -8.12
C GLY A 67 -10.25 -16.27 -7.22
N VAL A 68 -9.81 -15.86 -6.02
CA VAL A 68 -10.67 -15.22 -5.02
C VAL A 68 -11.06 -13.79 -5.46
N PRO A 69 -12.37 -13.49 -5.58
CA PRO A 69 -12.88 -12.17 -5.91
C PRO A 69 -12.44 -11.07 -4.94
N SER A 70 -12.55 -9.82 -5.39
CA SER A 70 -12.29 -8.66 -4.52
C SER A 70 -13.39 -8.55 -3.46
N GLY A 71 -13.00 -8.25 -2.22
CA GLY A 71 -13.95 -8.12 -1.10
C GLY A 71 -14.31 -9.42 -0.38
N GLU A 72 -13.86 -10.57 -0.90
CA GLU A 72 -14.15 -11.89 -0.32
C GLU A 72 -12.91 -12.55 0.31
N ARG A 73 -13.15 -13.47 1.25
CA ARG A 73 -12.15 -14.37 1.88
C ARG A 73 -10.87 -13.68 2.36
N GLN A 74 -11.01 -12.54 3.04
CA GLN A 74 -9.90 -11.69 3.49
C GLN A 74 -8.91 -12.42 4.39
N GLU A 75 -9.37 -13.44 5.13
CA GLU A 75 -8.58 -14.31 5.99
C GLU A 75 -7.45 -15.06 5.25
N LEU A 76 -7.55 -15.20 3.92
CA LEU A 76 -6.48 -15.79 3.09
C LEU A 76 -5.41 -14.79 2.67
N CYS A 77 -5.66 -13.49 2.84
CA CYS A 77 -4.67 -12.49 2.50
C CYS A 77 -3.59 -12.46 3.59
N ARG A 78 -2.32 -12.60 3.18
CA ARG A 78 -1.19 -12.41 4.09
C ARG A 78 -0.81 -10.95 4.26
N ALA A 79 -1.23 -10.08 3.34
CA ALA A 79 -0.86 -8.69 3.35
C ALA A 79 -1.81 -7.88 4.22
N LEU A 80 -1.25 -7.05 5.11
CA LEU A 80 -1.98 -5.94 5.72
C LEU A 80 -2.20 -4.84 4.69
N HIS A 81 -3.29 -4.11 4.87
CA HIS A 81 -3.62 -2.97 4.03
C HIS A 81 -2.67 -1.79 4.28
N ALA A 82 -2.50 -0.94 3.28
CA ALA A 82 -1.60 0.22 3.37
C ALA A 82 -2.09 1.19 4.46
N GLU A 83 -3.41 1.34 4.54
CA GLU A 83 -4.14 2.16 5.50
C GLU A 83 -3.90 1.67 6.92
N GLN A 84 -3.90 0.34 7.14
CA GLN A 84 -3.62 -0.26 8.45
C GLN A 84 -2.16 -0.06 8.86
N ASN A 85 -1.23 -0.16 7.92
CA ASN A 85 0.20 0.07 8.19
C ASN A 85 0.54 1.56 8.38
N ALA A 86 -0.36 2.47 8.01
CA ALA A 86 -0.18 3.90 8.22
C ALA A 86 -0.68 4.38 9.59
N ILE A 87 -1.54 3.60 10.26
CA ILE A 87 -2.07 3.84 11.62
C ILE A 87 -1.06 3.33 12.66
#